data_AF-L1QIF7-F1
#
_entry.id   AF-L1QIF7-F1
#
_cell.length_a   1.000
_cell.length_b   1.000
_cell.length_c   1.000
_cell.angle_alpha   90.00
_cell.angle_beta   90.00
_cell.angle_gamma   90.00
#
_symmetry.space_group_name_H-M   'P 1'
#
loop_
_entity.id
_entity.type
_entity.pdbx_description
1 polymer ?
#
loop_
_entity_poly.entity_id
_entity_poly.type
_entity_poly.pdbx_seq_one_letter_code
_entity_poly.pdbx_strand_id
1 'polypeptide(L)' 'MSFSAKVKGEICRYIDISKEEALAELSAIMKGSGTIGFSGKGLSFRITTENPASARHIFTILKEHFDIHSKING' A
#
# COMPACT_ATOMS: atom_id res chain seq x y z
N MET A 1 11.24 -14.75 -11.82
CA MET A 1 11.38 -13.33 -11.39
C MET A 1 11.30 -12.44 -12.61
N SER A 2 10.27 -11.59 -12.70
CA SER A 2 10.09 -10.67 -13.83
C SER A 2 10.90 -9.38 -13.64
N PHE A 3 11.16 -8.65 -14.73
CA PHE A 3 11.77 -7.32 -14.68
C PHE A 3 10.99 -6.37 -13.78
N SER A 4 9.65 -6.35 -13.89
CA SER A 4 8.77 -5.52 -13.07
C SER A 4 8.93 -5.78 -11.56
N ALA A 5 9.09 -7.05 -11.16
CA ALA A 5 9.30 -7.39 -9.76
C ALA A 5 10.60 -6.81 -9.19
N LYS A 6 11.68 -6.79 -9.99
CA LYS A 6 12.95 -6.17 -9.60
C LYS A 6 12.81 -4.66 -9.43
N VAL A 7 12.26 -3.98 -10.44
CA VAL A 7 12.10 -2.51 -10.43
C VAL A 7 11.23 -2.05 -9.26
N LYS A 8 10.08 -2.69 -9.03
CA LYS A 8 9.23 -2.40 -7.86
C LYS A 8 9.96 -2.65 -6.55
N GLY A 9 10.81 -3.67 -6.47
CA GLY A 9 11.61 -3.97 -5.28
C GLY A 9 12.67 -2.92 -4.94
N GLU A 10 13.14 -2.17 -5.94
CA GLU A 10 14.06 -1.04 -5.76
C GLU A 10 13.30 0.23 -5.37
N ILE A 11 12.22 0.56 -6.10
CA ILE A 11 11.42 1.78 -5.85
C ILE A 11 10.76 1.76 -4.47
N CYS A 12 10.25 0.61 -4.03
CA CYS A 12 9.60 0.46 -2.71
C CYS A 12 10.55 0.62 -1.50
N ARG A 13 11.82 0.98 -1.70
CA ARG A 13 12.77 1.30 -0.62
C ARG A 13 12.81 2.79 -0.29
N TYR A 14 12.29 3.64 -1.16
CA TYR A 14 12.23 5.09 -0.94
C TYR A 14 11.00 5.41 -0.10
N ILE A 15 11.23 5.76 1.17
CA ILE A 15 10.18 6.09 2.16
C ILE A 15 10.31 7.53 2.70
N ASP A 16 11.30 8.27 2.21
CA ASP A 16 11.49 9.69 2.55
C ASP A 16 10.53 10.53 1.70
N ILE A 17 9.27 10.54 2.10
CA ILE A 17 8.17 11.23 1.44
C ILE A 17 7.35 12.01 2.47
N SER A 18 6.69 13.10 2.05
CA SER A 18 5.78 13.85 2.90
C SER A 18 4.48 13.07 3.14
N LYS A 19 3.68 13.51 4.13
CA LYS A 19 2.36 12.92 4.38
C LYS A 19 1.40 13.12 3.20
N GLU A 20 1.50 14.25 2.49
CA GLU A 20 0.71 14.55 1.31
C GLU A 20 1.10 13.64 0.13
N GLU A 21 2.40 13.39 -0.06
CA GLU A 21 2.92 12.48 -1.07
C GLU A 21 2.51 11.04 -0.77
N ALA A 22 2.61 10.62 0.48
CA ALA A 22 2.13 9.33 0.96
C ALA A 22 0.62 9.12 0.69
N LEU A 23 -0.19 10.16 0.91
CA LEU A 23 -1.63 10.12 0.60
C LEU A 23 -1.88 9.99 -0.91
N ALA A 24 -1.14 10.73 -1.73
CA ALA A 24 -1.25 10.67 -3.19
C ALA A 24 -0.85 9.29 -3.71
N GLU A 25 0.23 8.71 -3.20
CA GLU A 25 0.69 7.38 -3.57
C GLU A 25 -0.32 6.30 -3.17
N LEU A 26 -0.80 6.30 -1.93
CA LEU A 26 -1.84 5.36 -1.48
C LEU A 26 -3.13 5.50 -2.31
N SER A 27 -3.51 6.72 -2.68
CA SER A 27 -4.68 6.96 -3.53
C SER A 27 -4.51 6.36 -4.92
N ALA A 28 -3.33 6.50 -5.52
CA ALA A 28 -3.01 5.91 -6.81
C ALA A 28 -2.99 4.37 -6.74
N ILE A 29 -2.42 3.80 -5.68
CA ILE A 29 -2.42 2.35 -5.44
C ILE A 29 -3.85 1.85 -5.26
N MET A 30 -4.68 2.55 -4.47
CA MET A 30 -6.09 2.20 -4.30
C MET A 30 -6.86 2.26 -5.62
N LYS A 31 -6.54 3.22 -6.50
CA LYS A 31 -7.15 3.32 -7.83
C LYS A 31 -6.80 2.13 -8.73
N GLY A 32 -5.55 1.66 -8.69
CA GLY A 32 -5.05 0.62 -9.60
C GLY A 32 -5.18 -0.81 -9.08
N SER A 33 -5.18 -1.00 -7.76
CA SER A 33 -5.10 -2.33 -7.13
C SER A 33 -5.95 -2.44 -5.87
N GLY A 34 -6.73 -1.40 -5.57
CA GLY A 34 -7.59 -1.34 -4.41
C GLY A 34 -9.04 -1.73 -4.69
N THR A 35 -9.75 -2.12 -3.63
CA THR A 35 -11.19 -2.33 -3.64
C THR A 35 -11.77 -1.78 -2.34
N ILE A 36 -12.92 -1.12 -2.45
CA ILE A 36 -13.68 -0.61 -1.31
C ILE A 36 -14.87 -1.55 -1.09
N GLY A 37 -14.91 -2.18 0.09
CA GLY A 37 -16.02 -3.02 0.50
C GLY A 37 -16.91 -2.29 1.50
N PHE A 38 -18.21 -2.25 1.23
CA PHE A 38 -19.22 -1.74 2.15
C PHE A 38 -19.91 -2.92 2.84
N SER A 39 -19.99 -2.89 4.17
CA SER A 39 -20.72 -3.88 4.94
C SER A 39 -21.53 -3.21 6.04
N GLY A 40 -22.49 -3.93 6.62
CA GLY A 40 -23.21 -3.45 7.81
C GLY A 40 -22.32 -3.16 9.02
N LYS A 41 -21.04 -3.60 8.98
CA LYS A 41 -20.02 -3.32 10.01
C LYS A 41 -19.12 -2.12 9.68
N GLY A 42 -19.38 -1.43 8.56
CA GLY A 42 -18.61 -0.27 8.12
C GLY A 42 -17.87 -0.48 6.80
N LEU A 43 -16.91 0.41 6.56
CA LEU A 43 -16.09 0.48 5.35
C LEU A 43 -14.83 -0.36 5.49
N SER A 44 -14.47 -1.08 4.44
CA SER A 44 -13.22 -1.84 4.35
C SER A 44 -12.47 -1.46 3.08
N PHE A 45 -11.16 -1.35 3.19
CA PHE A 45 -10.27 -1.13 2.06
C PHE A 45 -9.38 -2.36 1.92
N ARG A 46 -9.25 -2.88 0.70
CA ARG A 46 -8.39 -4.01 0.38
C ARG A 46 -7.48 -3.62 -0.76
N ILE A 47 -6.18 -3.91 -0.62
CA ILE A 47 -5.21 -3.80 -1.72
C ILE A 47 -4.69 -5.19 -2.01
N THR A 48 -4.76 -5.62 -3.26
CA THR A 48 -4.24 -6.93 -3.70
C THR A 48 -3.01 -6.71 -4.57
N THR A 49 -1.89 -7.33 -4.24
CA THR A 49 -0.66 -7.23 -5.03
C THR A 49 0.08 -8.57 -5.08
N GLU A 50 0.60 -8.90 -6.25
CA GLU A 50 1.49 -10.04 -6.49
C GLU A 50 2.95 -9.76 -6.08
N ASN A 51 3.27 -8.49 -5.74
CA ASN A 51 4.62 -8.09 -5.35
C ASN A 51 4.74 -7.88 -3.83
N PRO A 52 5.50 -8.72 -3.12
CA PRO A 52 5.70 -8.58 -1.67
C PRO A 52 6.41 -7.29 -1.23
N ALA A 53 7.20 -6.65 -2.10
CA ALA A 53 7.82 -5.36 -1.81
C ALA A 53 6.78 -4.25 -1.76
N SER A 54 5.81 -4.25 -2.70
CA SER A 54 4.70 -3.29 -2.69
C SER A 54 3.83 -3.43 -1.45
N ALA A 55 3.51 -4.67 -1.04
CA ALA A 55 2.74 -4.91 0.18
C ALA A 55 3.43 -4.34 1.43
N ARG A 56 4.74 -4.55 1.56
CA ARG A 56 5.54 -4.00 2.68
C ARG A 56 5.61 -2.48 2.63
N HIS A 57 5.82 -1.90 1.46
CA HIS A 57 5.86 -0.44 1.27
C HIS A 57 4.56 0.23 1.70
N ILE A 58 3.42 -0.27 1.23
CA ILE A 58 2.09 0.21 1.64
C ILE A 58 1.93 0.15 3.16
N PHE A 59 2.37 -0.96 3.77
CA PHE A 59 2.31 -1.12 5.22
C PHE A 59 3.17 -0.09 5.96
N THR A 60 4.40 0.14 5.49
CA THR A 60 5.31 1.15 6.05
C THR A 60 4.69 2.54 5.93
N ILE A 61 4.19 2.93 4.76
CA ILE A 61 3.54 4.23 4.55
C ILE A 61 2.36 4.43 5.51
N LEU A 62 1.47 3.42 5.61
CA LEU A 62 0.31 3.47 6.49
C LEU A 62 0.72 3.64 7.96
N LYS A 63 1.79 2.96 8.38
CA LYS A 63 2.31 3.04 9.75
C LYS A 63 2.97 4.40 10.02
N GLU A 64 3.86 4.85 9.16
CA GLU A 64 4.72 6.01 9.42
C GLU A 64 4.01 7.36 9.20
N HIS A 65 3.11 7.46 8.23
CA HIS A 65 2.44 8.73 7.90
C HIS A 65 1.00 8.84 8.41
N PHE A 66 0.36 7.73 8.74
CA PHE A 66 -1.06 7.70 9.13
C PHE A 66 -1.34 7.05 10.49
N ASP A 67 -0.31 6.52 11.17
CA ASP A 67 -0.45 5.83 12.46
C ASP A 67 -1.46 4.65 12.40
N ILE A 68 -1.59 4.04 11.21
CA ILE A 68 -2.51 2.91 11.00
C ILE A 68 -1.75 1.61 11.23
N HIS A 69 -1.98 1.00 12.40
CA HIS A 69 -1.52 -0.34 12.71
C HIS A 69 -2.40 -1.40 12.04
N SER A 70 -2.08 -1.73 10.78
CA SER A 70 -2.73 -2.85 10.09
C SER A 70 -2.18 -4.19 10.58
N LYS A 71 -3.01 -5.25 10.57
CA LYS A 71 -2.56 -6.64 10.66
C LYS A 71 -2.47 -7.20 9.25
N ILE A 72 -1.29 -7.68 8.84
CA ILE A 72 -1.15 -8.45 7.60
C ILE A 72 -1.62 -9.88 7.92
N ASN A 73 -2.81 -10.25 7.46
CA ASN A 73 -3.27 -11.63 7.53
C ASN A 73 -2.84 -12.33 6.24
N GLY A 74 -1.91 -13.28 6.35
CA GLY A 74 -1.43 -14.13 5.26
C GLY A 74 -2.35 -15.31 4.98
#